data_AF-F0WXL0-F1
#
_entry.id   AF-F0WXL0-F1
#
_cell.length_a   1.000
_cell.length_b   1.000
_cell.length_c   1.000
_cell.angle_alpha   90.00
_cell.angle_beta   90.00
_cell.angle_gamma   90.00
#
_symmetry.space_group_name_H-M   'P 1'
#
loop_
_entity.id
_entity.type
_entity.pdbx_description
1 polymer ?
#
loop_
_entity_poly.entity_id
_entity_poly.type
_entity_poly.pdbx_seq_one_letter_code
_entity_poly.pdbx_strand_id
1 'polypeptide(L)'
;MTLLIDRGMMELMGYSTDAILGAARQSKDILDASWIDESPEDSTSSCRLLKKCDEECYANDNSCLDEREAYMMSPEVIKAEAQKDVVTEILKSKVVEAGEKRAKEESLSRLTSLLCRYQDVFSLKFAADPPFKVPPLKVQQKEGTEPVMARFRRYQPLHGDYLKEHISSLEKHSLVYRNSDLRWGSANRIVEKKEVGSY
;
A
#
# COMPACT_ATOMS: atom_id res chain seq x y z
N MET A 1 -5.62 -0.29 -19.74
CA MET A 1 -5.34 -1.38 -20.71
C MET A 1 -4.18 -2.21 -20.18
N THR A 2 -4.46 -3.39 -19.63
CA THR A 2 -3.46 -4.38 -19.24
C THR A 2 -3.07 -5.20 -20.47
N LEU A 3 -1.86 -5.02 -20.97
CA LEU A 3 -1.30 -5.83 -22.06
C LEU A 3 -0.84 -7.16 -21.48
N LEU A 4 -1.64 -8.21 -21.68
CA LEU A 4 -1.21 -9.60 -21.46
C LEU A 4 -0.37 -10.03 -22.66
N ILE A 5 0.94 -10.16 -22.43
CA ILE A 5 1.88 -10.69 -23.42
C ILE A 5 1.84 -12.21 -23.33
N ASP A 6 1.53 -12.87 -24.43
CA ASP A 6 1.49 -14.33 -24.50
C ASP A 6 2.88 -14.96 -24.43
N ARG A 7 2.96 -16.23 -23.99
CA ARG A 7 4.21 -16.99 -23.86
C ARG A 7 5.02 -17.00 -25.16
N GLY A 8 4.35 -17.15 -26.30
CA GLY A 8 5.03 -17.15 -27.60
C GLY A 8 5.70 -15.82 -27.92
N MET A 9 5.09 -14.68 -27.56
CA MET A 9 5.70 -13.36 -27.71
C MET A 9 6.87 -13.15 -26.74
N MET A 10 6.80 -13.68 -25.52
CA MET A 10 7.92 -13.62 -24.57
C MET A 10 9.14 -14.37 -25.12
N GLU A 11 8.96 -15.58 -25.66
CA GLU A 11 10.04 -16.38 -26.24
C GLU A 11 10.67 -15.68 -27.45
N LEU A 12 9.85 -15.04 -28.30
CA LEU A 12 10.31 -14.27 -29.46
C LEU A 12 11.10 -13.02 -29.07
N MET A 13 10.77 -12.43 -27.93
CA MET A 13 11.50 -11.30 -27.32
C MET A 13 12.73 -11.76 -26.53
N GLY A 14 13.05 -13.06 -26.55
CA GLY A 14 14.22 -13.64 -25.89
C GLY A 14 14.02 -13.98 -24.41
N TYR A 15 12.79 -13.91 -23.90
CA TYR A 15 12.46 -14.24 -22.51
C TYR A 15 12.01 -15.70 -22.40
N SER A 16 12.63 -16.45 -21.49
CA SER A 16 12.18 -17.80 -21.13
C SER A 16 11.29 -17.73 -19.88
N THR A 17 10.03 -18.16 -20.01
CA THR A 17 9.08 -18.21 -18.88
C THR A 17 9.57 -19.11 -17.76
N ASP A 18 10.21 -20.23 -18.09
CA ASP A 18 10.69 -21.20 -17.11
C ASP A 18 11.92 -20.66 -16.36
N ALA A 19 12.77 -19.86 -17.03
CA ALA A 19 13.87 -19.15 -16.37
C ALA A 19 13.36 -18.07 -15.41
N ILE A 20 12.34 -17.30 -15.82
CA ILE A 20 11.72 -16.26 -14.97
C ILE A 20 11.08 -16.89 -13.73
N LEU A 21 10.31 -17.98 -13.91
CA LEU A 21 9.68 -18.69 -12.80
C LEU A 21 10.70 -19.39 -11.90
N GLY A 22 11.79 -19.91 -12.47
CA GLY A 22 12.92 -20.47 -11.73
C GLY A 22 13.62 -19.42 -10.85
N ALA A 23 13.86 -18.22 -11.38
CA ALA A 23 14.44 -17.11 -10.64
C ALA A 23 13.51 -16.60 -9.52
N ALA A 24 12.20 -16.49 -9.80
CA ALA A 24 11.21 -16.13 -8.80
C ALA A 24 11.12 -17.14 -7.65
N ARG A 25 11.28 -18.45 -7.94
CA ARG A 25 11.36 -19.51 -6.92
C ARG A 25 12.61 -19.45 -6.06
N GLN A 26 13.69 -18.82 -6.53
CA GLN A 26 14.92 -18.60 -5.76
C GLN A 26 14.91 -17.29 -4.97
N SER A 27 13.77 -16.60 -4.91
CA SER A 27 13.54 -15.42 -4.07
C SER A 27 14.10 -15.65 -2.65
N LYS A 28 15.24 -15.01 -2.37
CA LYS A 28 15.94 -15.09 -1.10
C LYS A 28 15.12 -14.43 0.00
N ASP A 29 15.21 -14.94 1.22
CA ASP A 29 14.63 -14.31 2.43
C ASP A 29 15.22 -12.92 2.72
N ILE A 30 16.37 -12.62 2.12
CA ILE A 30 17.06 -11.33 2.19
C ILE A 30 16.83 -10.60 0.88
N LEU A 31 16.22 -9.41 0.96
CA LEU A 31 16.13 -8.50 -0.17
C LEU A 31 17.52 -7.92 -0.43
N ASP A 32 18.21 -8.53 -1.39
CA ASP A 32 19.50 -8.08 -1.89
C ASP A 32 19.25 -6.95 -2.90
N ALA A 33 19.59 -5.70 -2.56
CA ALA A 33 19.39 -4.52 -3.39
C ALA A 33 20.53 -4.27 -4.40
N SER A 34 21.45 -5.24 -4.57
CA SER A 34 22.63 -5.11 -5.46
C SER A 34 22.32 -4.91 -6.94
N TRP A 35 21.06 -5.13 -7.36
CA TRP A 35 20.54 -4.95 -8.73
C TRP A 35 20.16 -3.51 -9.06
N ILE A 36 20.16 -2.60 -8.09
CA ILE A 36 19.96 -1.17 -8.35
C ILE A 36 21.31 -0.60 -8.79
N ASP A 37 21.52 -0.50 -10.11
CA ASP A 37 22.68 0.21 -10.65
C ASP A 37 22.57 1.70 -10.35
N GLU A 38 23.65 2.28 -9.82
CA GLU A 38 23.82 3.72 -9.59
C GLU A 38 23.87 4.46 -10.93
N SER A 39 22.70 4.70 -11.50
CA SER A 39 22.55 5.63 -12.61
C SER A 39 22.64 7.05 -12.03
N PRO A 40 23.37 7.99 -12.64
CA PRO A 40 23.39 9.39 -12.21
C PRO A 40 21.95 9.93 -12.14
N GLU A 41 21.62 10.67 -11.09
CA GLU A 41 20.24 11.12 -10.75
C GLU A 41 19.51 11.89 -11.87
N ASP A 42 20.22 12.29 -12.93
CA ASP A 42 19.72 13.06 -14.08
C ASP A 42 19.82 12.34 -15.44
N SER A 43 20.31 11.10 -15.50
CA SER A 43 20.58 10.43 -16.79
C SER A 43 19.30 10.14 -17.55
N THR A 44 18.25 9.75 -16.84
CA THR A 44 17.04 9.21 -17.47
C THR A 44 15.99 10.30 -17.70
N SER A 45 15.40 10.29 -18.88
CA SER A 45 14.32 11.20 -19.31
C SER A 45 13.12 11.20 -18.34
N SER A 46 12.88 10.08 -17.64
CA SER A 46 11.87 9.96 -16.59
C SER A 46 12.18 10.85 -15.38
N CYS A 47 13.42 10.92 -14.91
CA CYS A 47 13.84 11.77 -13.78
C CYS A 47 13.61 13.26 -14.11
N ARG A 48 13.92 13.67 -15.35
CA ARG A 48 13.72 15.06 -15.80
C ARG A 48 12.25 15.42 -15.95
N LEU A 49 11.42 14.52 -16.47
CA LEU A 49 9.97 14.70 -16.55
C LEU A 49 9.35 14.82 -15.17
N LEU A 50 9.74 13.98 -14.22
CA LEU A 50 9.25 14.05 -12.84
C LEU A 50 9.61 15.39 -12.17
N LYS A 51 10.84 15.89 -12.36
CA LYS A 51 11.23 17.22 -11.84
C LYS A 51 10.37 18.34 -12.43
N LYS A 52 10.09 18.33 -13.73
CA LYS A 52 9.23 19.34 -14.37
C LYS A 52 7.77 19.26 -13.90
N CYS A 53 7.21 18.04 -13.82
CA CYS A 53 5.86 17.87 -13.30
C CYS A 53 5.75 18.32 -11.83
N ASP A 54 6.77 18.05 -11.02
CA ASP A 54 6.83 18.53 -9.64
C ASP A 54 6.83 20.07 -9.59
N GLU A 55 7.54 20.77 -10.48
CA GLU A 55 7.52 22.25 -10.53
C GLU A 55 6.15 22.83 -10.94
N GLU A 56 5.47 22.19 -11.90
CA GLU A 56 4.16 22.63 -12.40
C GLU A 56 3.02 22.41 -11.40
N CYS A 57 3.03 21.30 -10.64
CA CYS A 57 1.99 20.98 -9.66
C CYS A 57 1.85 22.02 -8.53
N TYR A 58 2.87 22.84 -8.27
CA TYR A 58 2.91 23.77 -7.14
C TYR A 58 3.00 25.24 -7.54
N ALA A 59 2.81 25.58 -8.82
CA ALA A 59 3.00 26.93 -9.33
C ALA A 59 1.81 27.88 -9.09
N ASN A 60 0.63 27.40 -8.70
CA ASN A 60 -0.55 28.25 -8.58
C ASN A 60 -1.56 27.68 -7.59
N ASP A 61 -1.86 28.38 -6.49
CA ASP A 61 -2.90 27.93 -5.55
C ASP A 61 -3.54 29.10 -4.80
N ASN A 62 -4.68 29.55 -5.31
CA ASN A 62 -5.61 30.51 -4.69
C ASN A 62 -7.06 30.09 -4.95
N SER A 63 -7.37 28.79 -4.91
CA SER A 63 -8.76 28.30 -5.04
C SER A 63 -9.27 27.75 -3.70
N CYS A 64 -10.53 28.08 -3.43
CA CYS A 64 -11.34 27.58 -2.31
C CYS A 64 -11.62 26.09 -2.53
N LEU A 65 -11.35 25.28 -1.51
CA LEU A 65 -11.44 23.82 -1.51
C LEU A 65 -12.87 23.32 -1.75
N ASP A 66 -13.03 22.20 -2.46
CA ASP A 66 -14.32 21.53 -2.62
C ASP A 66 -14.48 20.34 -1.63
N GLU A 67 -15.73 19.95 -1.36
CA GLU A 67 -16.09 18.92 -0.38
C GLU A 67 -15.49 17.53 -0.69
N ARG A 68 -15.01 17.35 -1.92
CA ARG A 68 -14.46 16.08 -2.43
C ARG A 68 -13.03 15.85 -1.94
N GLU A 69 -12.24 16.91 -1.84
CA GLU A 69 -10.88 16.88 -1.29
C GLU A 69 -10.87 16.54 0.20
N ALA A 70 -11.93 16.90 0.95
CA ALA A 70 -12.10 16.52 2.35
C ALA A 70 -12.34 15.02 2.57
N TYR A 71 -12.84 14.30 1.56
CA TYR A 71 -13.15 12.86 1.66
C TYR A 71 -11.94 11.95 1.37
N MET A 72 -10.83 12.51 0.87
CA MET A 72 -9.57 11.76 0.63
C MET A 72 -8.66 11.66 1.86
N MET A 73 -9.19 11.98 3.04
CA MET A 73 -8.48 11.92 4.29
C MET A 73 -8.11 10.48 4.65
N SER A 74 -6.99 10.36 5.35
CA SER A 74 -6.29 9.12 5.72
C SER A 74 -7.23 7.96 6.06
N PRO A 75 -6.93 6.72 5.60
CA PRO A 75 -7.68 5.55 6.05
C PRO A 75 -7.61 5.48 7.57
N GLU A 76 -8.76 5.50 8.23
CA GLU A 76 -8.84 5.35 9.68
C GLU A 76 -8.34 3.96 10.06
N VAL A 77 -7.27 3.91 10.83
CA VAL A 77 -6.81 2.66 11.44
C VAL A 77 -7.59 2.49 12.74
N ILE A 78 -8.16 1.31 12.96
CA ILE A 78 -8.95 0.98 14.16
C ILE A 78 -8.33 -0.25 14.83
N LYS A 79 -8.48 -0.38 16.15
CA LYS A 79 -8.09 -1.62 16.84
C LYS A 79 -8.93 -2.79 16.36
N ALA A 80 -8.31 -3.93 16.13
CA ALA A 80 -8.96 -5.14 15.61
C ALA A 80 -10.16 -5.56 16.47
N GLU A 81 -10.09 -5.40 17.79
CA GLU A 81 -11.18 -5.74 18.70
C GLU A 81 -12.41 -4.86 18.51
N ALA A 82 -12.23 -3.58 18.16
CA ALA A 82 -13.33 -2.62 18.04
C ALA A 82 -14.16 -2.84 16.76
N GLN A 83 -13.61 -3.51 15.74
CA GLN A 83 -14.34 -3.85 14.51
C GLN A 83 -14.99 -5.24 14.54
N LYS A 84 -14.68 -6.09 15.53
CA LYS A 84 -15.18 -7.48 15.59
C LYS A 84 -16.70 -7.54 15.59
N ASP A 85 -17.35 -6.71 16.41
CA ASP A 85 -18.81 -6.71 16.54
C ASP A 85 -19.48 -6.27 15.23
N VAL A 86 -19.00 -5.18 14.64
CA VAL A 86 -19.50 -4.67 13.35
C VAL A 86 -19.30 -5.70 12.23
N VAL A 87 -18.14 -6.36 12.19
CA VAL A 87 -17.87 -7.47 11.26
C VAL A 87 -18.87 -8.60 11.49
N THR A 88 -19.18 -9.00 12.73
CA THR A 88 -20.19 -10.06 12.95
C THR A 88 -21.55 -9.69 12.42
N GLU A 89 -21.97 -8.45 12.60
CA GLU A 89 -23.27 -7.96 12.14
C GLU A 89 -23.36 -8.01 10.61
N ILE A 90 -22.30 -7.56 9.93
CA ILE A 90 -22.20 -7.61 8.46
C ILE A 90 -22.21 -9.06 7.97
N LEU A 91 -21.43 -9.95 8.59
CA LEU A 91 -21.39 -11.35 8.20
C LEU A 91 -22.74 -12.06 8.41
N LYS A 92 -23.44 -11.79 9.51
CA LYS A 92 -24.80 -12.28 9.75
C LYS A 92 -25.78 -11.78 8.70
N SER A 93 -25.74 -10.49 8.37
CA SER A 93 -26.55 -9.88 7.32
C SER A 93 -26.34 -10.57 5.96
N LYS A 94 -25.08 -10.91 5.62
CA LYS A 94 -24.76 -11.63 4.37
C LYS A 94 -25.27 -13.07 4.34
N VAL A 95 -25.37 -13.75 5.47
CA VAL A 95 -26.00 -15.08 5.56
C VAL A 95 -27.51 -14.98 5.28
N VAL A 96 -28.18 -13.97 5.83
CA VAL A 96 -29.62 -13.72 5.57
C VAL A 96 -29.85 -13.46 4.08
N GLU A 97 -29.04 -12.59 3.47
CA GLU A 97 -29.10 -12.30 2.03
C GLU A 97 -28.92 -13.56 1.17
N ALA A 98 -28.07 -14.50 1.59
CA ALA A 98 -27.90 -15.78 0.89
C ALA A 98 -29.14 -16.68 1.01
N GLY A 99 -29.85 -16.64 2.14
CA GLY A 99 -31.10 -17.38 2.35
C GLY A 99 -32.23 -16.86 1.47
N GLU A 100 -32.35 -15.53 1.35
CA GLU A 100 -33.31 -14.88 0.44
C GLU A 100 -33.09 -15.29 -1.02
N LYS A 101 -31.84 -15.53 -1.42
CA LYS A 101 -31.45 -16.04 -2.74
C LYS A 101 -31.66 -17.56 -2.91
N ARG A 102 -32.45 -18.20 -2.04
CA ARG A 102 -32.83 -19.63 -2.07
C ARG A 102 -31.64 -20.59 -1.92
N ALA A 103 -30.65 -20.23 -1.12
CA ALA A 103 -29.63 -21.20 -0.70
C ALA A 103 -30.26 -22.34 0.11
N LYS A 104 -29.71 -23.56 -0.02
CA LYS A 104 -30.15 -24.72 0.78
C LYS A 104 -29.80 -24.50 2.26
N GLU A 105 -30.65 -24.97 3.16
CA GLU A 105 -30.47 -24.86 4.62
C GLU A 105 -29.13 -25.44 5.09
N GLU A 106 -28.73 -26.60 4.55
CA GLU A 106 -27.43 -27.22 4.83
C GLU A 106 -26.25 -26.31 4.46
N SER A 107 -26.37 -25.59 3.33
CA SER A 107 -25.36 -24.64 2.86
C SER A 107 -25.30 -23.40 3.74
N LEU A 108 -26.44 -22.90 4.22
CA LEU A 108 -26.51 -21.75 5.13
C LEU A 108 -25.90 -22.07 6.50
N SER A 109 -26.21 -23.24 7.04
CA SER A 109 -25.60 -23.73 8.29
C SER A 109 -24.07 -23.84 8.16
N ARG A 110 -23.60 -24.43 7.04
CA ARG A 110 -22.18 -24.52 6.74
C ARG A 110 -21.53 -23.15 6.59
N LEU A 111 -22.15 -22.23 5.85
CA LEU A 111 -21.65 -20.87 5.66
C LEU A 111 -21.52 -20.13 6.99
N THR A 112 -22.56 -20.17 7.82
CA THR A 112 -22.55 -19.56 9.15
C THR A 112 -21.41 -20.11 10.01
N SER A 113 -21.22 -21.43 10.01
CA SER A 113 -20.12 -22.07 10.76
C SER A 113 -18.74 -21.59 10.30
N LEU A 114 -18.54 -21.37 9.00
CA LEU A 114 -17.29 -20.91 8.42
C LEU A 114 -17.02 -19.44 8.76
N LEU A 115 -18.04 -18.59 8.63
CA LEU A 115 -17.91 -17.16 8.92
C LEU A 115 -17.66 -16.90 10.41
N CYS A 116 -18.31 -17.65 11.30
CA CYS A 116 -18.00 -17.60 12.73
C CYS A 116 -16.59 -18.10 13.05
N ARG A 117 -16.12 -19.16 12.36
CA ARG A 117 -14.78 -19.72 12.60
C ARG A 117 -13.65 -18.82 12.14
N TYR A 118 -13.83 -18.11 11.02
CA TYR A 118 -12.83 -17.26 10.39
C TYR A 118 -13.20 -15.78 10.49
N GLN A 119 -13.90 -15.39 11.55
CA GLN A 119 -14.34 -14.01 11.75
C GLN A 119 -13.16 -13.03 11.79
N ASP A 120 -12.03 -13.48 12.36
CA ASP A 120 -10.78 -12.74 12.51
C ASP A 120 -10.06 -12.46 11.17
N VAL A 121 -10.42 -13.17 10.10
CA VAL A 121 -9.87 -12.94 8.75
C VAL A 121 -10.46 -11.68 8.11
N PHE A 122 -11.65 -11.25 8.54
CA PHE A 122 -12.34 -10.11 7.95
C PHE A 122 -12.02 -8.82 8.71
N SER A 123 -11.59 -7.80 7.96
CA SER A 123 -11.35 -6.46 8.48
C SER A 123 -12.08 -5.43 7.62
N LEU A 124 -12.75 -4.47 8.27
CA LEU A 124 -13.47 -3.38 7.59
C LEU A 124 -12.56 -2.19 7.34
N LYS A 125 -11.61 -1.98 8.25
CA LYS A 125 -10.58 -0.97 8.13
C LYS A 125 -9.24 -1.61 8.42
N PHE A 126 -8.16 -0.91 8.04
CA PHE A 126 -6.82 -1.38 8.34
C PHE A 126 -6.70 -1.48 9.86
N ALA A 127 -6.49 -2.68 10.39
CA ALA A 127 -6.39 -2.88 11.82
C ALA A 127 -4.93 -2.78 12.24
N ALA A 128 -4.68 -2.27 13.46
CA ALA A 128 -3.37 -2.39 14.10
C ALA A 128 -3.15 -3.82 14.62
N ASP A 129 -3.28 -4.80 13.73
CA ASP A 129 -3.05 -6.20 14.07
C ASP A 129 -1.57 -6.41 14.43
N PRO A 130 -1.27 -7.22 15.46
CA PRO A 130 0.09 -7.58 15.75
C PRO A 130 0.70 -8.27 14.51
N PRO A 131 1.98 -8.01 14.22
CA PRO A 131 2.64 -8.70 13.12
C PRO A 131 2.52 -10.21 13.32
N PHE A 132 2.38 -10.93 12.21
CA PHE A 132 2.41 -12.39 12.24
C PHE A 132 3.71 -12.86 12.92
N LYS A 133 3.72 -14.08 13.48
CA LYS A 133 4.87 -14.66 14.20
C LYS A 133 6.05 -14.99 13.27
N VAL A 134 6.59 -13.95 12.64
CA VAL A 134 7.71 -13.98 11.72
C VAL A 134 8.84 -13.16 12.35
N PRO A 135 10.10 -13.61 12.25
CA PRO A 135 11.24 -12.79 12.62
C PRO A 135 11.22 -11.44 11.89
N PRO A 136 11.70 -10.34 12.51
CA PRO A 136 11.79 -9.05 11.84
C PRO A 136 12.63 -9.13 10.57
N LEU A 137 12.15 -8.50 9.50
CA LEU A 137 12.88 -8.39 8.23
C LEU A 137 14.20 -7.63 8.45
N LYS A 138 15.30 -8.21 7.99
CA LYS A 138 16.63 -7.57 8.00
C LYS A 138 16.98 -7.14 6.57
N VAL A 139 17.17 -5.84 6.38
CA VAL A 139 17.61 -5.27 5.10
C VAL A 139 19.14 -5.19 5.11
N GLN A 140 19.80 -5.76 4.11
CA GLN A 140 21.24 -5.64 3.90
C GLN A 140 21.51 -4.58 2.83
N GLN A 141 22.42 -3.65 3.14
CA GLN A 141 22.88 -2.65 2.18
C GLN A 141 24.08 -3.21 1.40
N LYS A 142 24.26 -2.73 0.17
CA LYS A 142 25.45 -3.06 -0.63
C LYS A 142 26.69 -2.48 0.04
N GLU A 143 27.83 -3.15 -0.14
CA GLU A 143 29.10 -2.62 0.36
C GLU A 143 29.42 -1.27 -0.28
N GLY A 144 29.87 -0.31 0.55
CA GLY A 144 30.19 1.05 0.11
C GLY A 144 29.01 2.01 0.01
N THR A 145 27.78 1.58 0.33
CA THR A 145 26.59 2.44 0.29
C THR A 145 26.60 3.49 1.40
N GLU A 146 26.57 4.76 1.00
CA GLU A 146 26.56 5.92 1.92
C GLU A 146 25.13 6.40 2.23
N PRO A 147 24.87 6.86 3.47
CA PRO A 147 23.56 7.38 3.86
C PRO A 147 23.17 8.66 3.10
N VAL A 148 21.98 8.65 2.51
CA VAL A 148 21.39 9.80 1.82
C VAL A 148 20.17 10.33 2.56
N MET A 149 20.17 11.64 2.82
CA MET A 149 19.03 12.37 3.38
C MET A 149 18.48 13.33 2.33
N ALA A 150 17.31 12.99 1.77
CA ALA A 150 16.60 13.84 0.83
C ALA A 150 16.19 15.17 1.48
N ARG A 151 16.20 16.25 0.70
CA ARG A 151 15.72 17.55 1.16
C ARG A 151 14.20 17.53 1.36
N PHE A 152 13.74 18.27 2.37
CA PHE A 152 12.30 18.43 2.62
C PHE A 152 11.63 19.15 1.44
N ARG A 153 10.49 18.61 1.00
CA ARG A 153 9.62 19.28 0.02
C ARG A 153 8.78 20.35 0.69
N ARG A 154 8.49 21.41 -0.06
CA ARG A 154 7.46 22.39 0.32
C ARG A 154 6.13 21.84 -0.15
N TYR A 155 5.15 21.81 0.74
CA TYR A 155 3.79 21.39 0.44
C TYR A 155 2.84 22.58 0.53
N GLN A 156 1.76 22.56 -0.24
CA GLN A 156 0.62 23.43 0.01
C GLN A 156 0.07 23.19 1.42
N PRO A 157 -0.58 24.19 2.05
CA PRO A 157 -1.08 24.06 3.43
C PRO A 157 -1.94 22.82 3.66
N LEU A 158 -2.88 22.53 2.75
CA LEU A 158 -3.76 21.36 2.84
C LEU A 158 -2.99 20.04 2.87
N HIS A 159 -2.04 19.90 1.95
CA HIS A 159 -1.15 18.75 1.86
C HIS A 159 -0.28 18.57 3.11
N GLY A 160 0.19 19.69 3.69
CA GLY A 160 0.91 19.69 4.96
C GLY A 160 0.04 19.18 6.11
N ASP A 161 -1.21 19.62 6.18
CA ASP A 161 -2.15 19.22 7.23
C ASP A 161 -2.57 17.75 7.09
N TYR A 162 -2.84 17.30 5.87
CA TYR A 162 -3.02 15.87 5.57
C TYR A 162 -1.84 15.02 6.06
N LEU A 163 -0.60 15.41 5.72
CA LEU A 163 0.59 14.66 6.14
C LEU A 163 0.73 14.60 7.66
N LYS A 164 0.45 15.70 8.37
CA LYS A 164 0.48 15.73 9.84
C LYS A 164 -0.54 14.77 10.44
N GLU A 165 -1.77 14.81 9.96
CA GLU A 165 -2.83 13.92 10.44
C GLU A 165 -2.52 12.46 10.12
N HIS A 166 -2.05 12.19 8.90
CA HIS A 166 -1.68 10.85 8.46
C HIS A 166 -0.58 10.26 9.33
N ILE A 167 0.53 11.00 9.53
CA ILE A 167 1.64 10.55 10.38
C ILE A 167 1.19 10.38 11.83
N SER A 168 0.36 11.28 12.36
CA SER A 168 -0.20 11.16 13.72
C SER A 168 -1.04 9.89 13.87
N SER A 169 -1.84 9.54 12.85
CA SER A 169 -2.58 8.29 12.80
C SER A 169 -1.65 7.07 12.78
N LEU A 170 -0.59 7.09 11.98
CA LEU A 170 0.39 5.99 11.94
C LEU A 170 1.15 5.82 13.27
N GLU A 171 1.56 6.93 13.91
CA GLU A 171 2.21 6.93 15.23
C GLU A 171 1.26 6.35 16.30
N LYS A 172 -0.02 6.76 16.30
CA LYS A 172 -1.04 6.24 17.23
C LYS A 172 -1.20 4.71 17.15
N HIS A 173 -0.99 4.15 15.97
CA HIS A 173 -1.10 2.71 15.72
C HIS A 173 0.24 1.97 15.76
N SER A 174 1.31 2.61 16.23
CA SER A 174 2.65 2.02 16.35
C SER A 174 3.21 1.50 15.02
N LEU A 175 2.77 2.06 13.90
CA LEU A 175 3.30 1.73 12.56
C LEU A 175 4.56 2.53 12.23
N VAL A 176 4.71 3.71 12.84
CA VAL A 176 5.88 4.58 12.70
C VAL A 176 6.31 5.04 14.10
N TYR A 177 7.60 5.29 14.26
CA TYR A 177 8.18 5.86 15.47
C TYR A 177 9.18 6.97 15.12
N ARG A 178 9.44 7.87 16.06
CA ARG A 178 10.43 8.94 15.88
C ARG A 178 11.82 8.41 16.13
N ASN A 179 12.71 8.61 15.16
CA ASN A 179 14.11 8.22 15.24
C ASN A 179 14.99 9.47 15.05
N SER A 180 15.64 9.92 16.13
CA SER A 180 16.53 11.09 16.13
C SER A 180 17.85 10.83 15.40
N ASP A 181 18.22 9.56 15.24
CA ASP A 181 19.51 9.15 14.69
C ASP A 181 19.43 8.78 13.21
N LEU A 182 18.32 9.10 12.53
CA LEU A 182 18.15 8.84 11.10
C LEU A 182 19.26 9.50 10.28
N ARG A 183 19.96 8.67 9.51
CA ARG A 183 20.92 9.10 8.48
C ARG A 183 20.36 8.94 7.07
N TRP A 184 19.28 8.18 6.95
CA TRP A 184 18.57 7.89 5.71
C TRP A 184 17.23 8.63 5.71
N GLY A 185 16.86 9.22 4.57
CA GLY A 185 15.55 9.83 4.41
C GLY A 185 15.19 10.06 2.96
N SER A 186 13.93 9.78 2.62
CA SER A 186 13.33 10.06 1.31
C SER A 186 12.29 11.17 1.45
N ALA A 187 12.09 11.97 0.41
CA ALA A 187 11.04 12.98 0.41
C ALA A 187 9.67 12.34 0.13
N ASN A 188 8.68 12.61 0.98
CA ASN A 188 7.32 12.12 0.78
C ASN A 188 6.71 12.69 -0.50
N ARG A 189 5.79 11.95 -1.12
CA ARG A 189 5.00 12.41 -2.27
C ARG A 189 3.54 12.12 -1.99
N ILE A 190 2.70 13.14 -2.11
CA ILE A 190 1.25 12.99 -2.01
C ILE A 190 0.75 12.63 -3.39
N VAL A 191 -0.10 11.61 -3.43
CA VAL A 191 -0.67 11.09 -4.67
C VAL A 191 -2.15 10.89 -4.43
N GLU A 192 -2.96 11.47 -5.31
CA GLU A 192 -4.40 11.27 -5.31
C GLU A 192 -4.70 9.81 -5.63
N LYS A 193 -5.54 9.19 -4.79
CA LYS A 193 -6.03 7.84 -5.03
C LYS A 193 -7.37 7.95 -5.72
N LYS A 194 -7.57 7.17 -6.79
CA LYS A 194 -8.88 7.03 -7.44
C LYS A 194 -9.90 6.46 -6.44
N GLU A 195 -11.16 6.81 -6.64
CA GLU A 195 -12.28 6.24 -5.88
C GLU A 195 -12.31 4.71 -6.03
N VAL A 196 -12.65 4.03 -4.93
CA VAL A 196 -12.76 2.57 -4.88
C VAL A 196 -13.83 2.10 -5.87
N GLY A 197 -13.42 1.36 -6.90
CA GLY A 197 -14.32 0.83 -7.95
C GLY A 197 -14.18 1.49 -9.32
N SER A 198 -13.38 2.54 -9.45
CA SER A 198 -13.01 3.14 -10.75
C SER A 198 -11.74 2.46 -11.30
N TYR A 199 -11.92 1.32 -11.99
CA TYR A 199 -10.85 0.60 -12.70
C TYR A 199 -10.78 0.99 -14.18
#